data_AF-A0A933XRS7-F1
#
_entry.id   AF-A0A933XRS7-F1
#
_cell.length_a   1.000
_cell.length_b   1.000
_cell.length_c   1.000
_cell.angle_alpha   90.00
_cell.angle_beta   90.00
_cell.angle_gamma   90.00
#
_symmetry.space_group_name_H-M   'P 1'
#
loop_
_entity.id
_entity.type
_entity.pdbx_description
1 polymer ?
#
loop_
_entity_poly.entity_id
_entity_poly.type
_entity_poly.pdbx_seq_one_letter_code
_entity_poly.pdbx_strand_id
1 'polypeptide(L)'
;MNKDFILEIFYSTKGDIDAINAALDEKLKLNLARKISVFEKFVKSRLAMDPKILKMPHMEITPEETIYLSLYPPLEELEVLDLRLNTVGDTGTAAVAVSPVLRNLRELDLRSDRIAREGIQSLMESRNFANLRKLDLRGNKAGRAWEEKIFNSGNFPRLEELRIV
;
A
#
# COMPACT_ATOMS: atom_id res chain seq x y z
N MET A 1 7.88 -3.35 11.18
CA MET A 1 8.57 -3.93 10.01
C MET A 1 9.14 -2.79 9.20
N ASN A 2 10.44 -2.80 8.83
CA ASN A 2 11.10 -1.66 8.19
C ASN A 2 11.26 -1.86 6.67
N LYS A 3 11.63 -0.79 5.96
CA LYS A 3 11.83 -0.78 4.50
C LYS A 3 12.77 -1.88 4.00
N ASP A 4 13.91 -2.05 4.67
CA ASP A 4 14.95 -2.98 4.25
C ASP A 4 14.44 -4.43 4.24
N PHE A 5 13.61 -4.78 5.22
CA PHE A 5 13.00 -6.11 5.30
C PHE A 5 12.03 -6.41 4.15
N ILE A 6 11.20 -5.45 3.74
CA ILE A 6 10.24 -5.63 2.62
C ILE A 6 11.01 -5.86 1.31
N LEU A 7 12.06 -5.08 1.09
CA LEU A 7 12.92 -5.23 -0.08
C LEU A 7 13.71 -6.55 -0.03
N GLU A 8 14.19 -6.95 1.15
CA GLU A 8 14.89 -8.23 1.36
C GLU A 8 14.01 -9.42 0.98
N ILE A 9 12.75 -9.48 1.43
CA ILE A 9 11.82 -10.54 1.04
C ILE A 9 11.67 -10.57 -0.49
N PHE A 10 11.37 -9.43 -1.10
CA PHE A 10 11.10 -9.40 -2.54
C PHE A 10 12.30 -9.87 -3.38
N TYR A 11 13.50 -9.35 -3.07
CA TYR A 11 14.69 -9.66 -3.86
C TYR A 11 15.26 -11.05 -3.55
N SER A 12 15.16 -11.54 -2.30
CA SER A 12 15.59 -12.91 -1.96
C SER A 12 14.70 -13.99 -2.58
N THR A 13 13.39 -13.72 -2.68
CA THR A 13 12.41 -14.59 -3.34
C THR A 13 12.38 -14.42 -4.86
N LYS A 14 13.07 -13.41 -5.40
CA LYS A 14 13.03 -13.04 -6.83
C LYS A 14 11.60 -12.78 -7.35
N GLY A 15 10.70 -12.33 -6.48
CA GLY A 15 9.29 -12.15 -6.81
C GLY A 15 8.49 -13.45 -6.92
N ASP A 16 9.04 -14.61 -6.54
CA ASP A 16 8.28 -15.86 -6.51
C ASP A 16 7.19 -15.81 -5.44
N ILE A 17 5.95 -16.02 -5.87
CA ILE A 17 4.78 -15.71 -5.05
C ILE A 17 4.56 -16.71 -3.93
N ASP A 18 4.90 -17.97 -4.17
CA ASP A 18 4.80 -19.04 -3.18
C ASP A 18 5.91 -18.87 -2.12
N ALA A 19 7.11 -18.45 -2.53
CA ALA A 19 8.19 -18.10 -1.61
C ALA A 19 7.88 -16.83 -0.80
N ILE A 20 7.27 -15.80 -1.40
CA ILE A 20 6.81 -14.61 -0.67
C ILE A 20 5.76 -15.00 0.37
N ASN A 21 4.76 -15.81 -0.02
CA ASN A 21 3.73 -16.32 0.87
C ASN A 21 4.34 -17.07 2.06
N ALA A 22 5.25 -18.01 1.81
CA ALA A 22 5.90 -18.79 2.85
C ALA A 22 6.74 -17.92 3.81
N ALA A 23 7.49 -16.94 3.29
CA ALA A 23 8.30 -16.03 4.10
C ALA A 23 7.44 -15.12 4.99
N LEU A 24 6.30 -14.65 4.48
CA LEU A 24 5.34 -13.86 5.25
C LEU A 24 4.65 -14.72 6.33
N ASP A 25 4.19 -15.92 5.98
CA ASP A 25 3.52 -16.84 6.92
C ASP A 25 4.45 -17.25 8.09
N GLU A 26 5.74 -17.54 7.81
CA GLU A 26 6.73 -17.88 8.83
C GLU A 26 7.00 -16.72 9.80
N LYS A 27 7.16 -15.50 9.27
CA LYS A 27 7.49 -14.31 10.06
C LYS A 27 6.31 -13.70 10.80
N LEU A 28 5.10 -13.81 10.25
CA LEU A 28 3.91 -13.14 10.79
C LEU A 28 3.18 -13.94 11.88
N LYS A 29 3.51 -15.23 12.10
CA LYS A 29 2.85 -16.11 13.11
C LYS A 29 1.36 -15.79 13.23
N LEU A 30 0.63 -15.90 12.12
CA LEU A 30 -0.72 -15.36 11.96
C LEU A 30 -1.67 -15.89 13.05
N ASN A 31 -1.90 -15.08 14.08
CA ASN A 31 -3.01 -15.23 15.01
C ASN A 31 -4.19 -14.40 14.47
N LEU A 32 -5.28 -15.09 14.14
CA LEU A 32 -6.66 -14.56 13.99
C LEU A 32 -7.05 -13.76 12.73
N ALA A 33 -6.21 -13.63 11.70
CA ALA A 33 -6.59 -13.03 10.41
C ALA A 33 -7.00 -14.07 9.35
N ARG A 34 -7.76 -13.65 8.33
CA ARG A 34 -8.07 -14.52 7.16
C ARG A 34 -6.76 -14.98 6.51
N LYS A 35 -6.73 -16.23 6.02
CA LYS A 35 -5.53 -16.79 5.37
C LYS A 35 -5.15 -15.95 4.15
N ILE A 36 -3.85 -15.64 3.98
CA ILE A 36 -3.33 -14.90 2.82
C ILE A 36 -3.73 -15.56 1.50
N SER A 37 -3.77 -16.91 1.43
CA SER A 37 -4.23 -17.62 0.23
C SER A 37 -5.70 -17.36 -0.14
N VAL A 38 -6.58 -17.07 0.83
CA VAL A 38 -7.96 -16.67 0.56
C VAL A 38 -8.00 -15.23 0.05
N PHE A 39 -7.21 -14.36 0.69
CA PHE A 39 -7.06 -12.97 0.26
C PHE A 39 -6.50 -12.86 -1.17
N GLU A 40 -5.48 -13.65 -1.50
CA GLU A 40 -4.88 -13.71 -2.83
C GLU A 40 -5.93 -14.07 -3.90
N LYS A 41 -6.74 -15.12 -3.67
CA LYS A 41 -7.79 -15.52 -4.63
C LYS A 41 -8.76 -14.38 -4.92
N PHE A 42 -9.08 -13.60 -3.90
CA PHE A 42 -9.96 -12.43 -4.00
C PHE A 42 -9.31 -11.25 -4.73
N VAL A 43 -8.00 -11.06 -4.59
CA VAL A 43 -7.22 -10.07 -5.36
C VAL A 43 -7.13 -10.51 -6.82
N LYS A 44 -6.79 -11.78 -7.09
CA LYS A 44 -6.72 -12.36 -8.43
C LYS A 44 -8.02 -12.18 -9.21
N SER A 45 -9.17 -12.41 -8.59
CA SER A 45 -10.47 -12.27 -9.27
C SER A 45 -10.79 -10.83 -9.66
N ARG A 46 -10.31 -9.82 -8.91
CA ARG A 46 -10.46 -8.40 -9.28
C ARG A 46 -9.54 -8.02 -10.44
N LEU A 47 -8.29 -8.44 -10.38
CA LEU A 47 -7.32 -8.15 -11.45
C LEU A 47 -7.71 -8.82 -12.77
N ALA A 48 -8.41 -9.96 -12.73
CA ALA A 48 -8.97 -10.59 -13.92
C ALA A 48 -10.07 -9.73 -14.59
N MET A 49 -10.74 -8.84 -13.84
CA MET A 49 -11.73 -7.92 -14.39
C MET A 49 -11.06 -6.67 -14.96
N ASP A 50 -10.09 -6.11 -14.23
CA ASP A 50 -9.27 -4.98 -14.67
C ASP A 50 -7.92 -5.02 -13.93
N PRO A 51 -6.79 -5.31 -14.61
CA PRO A 51 -5.49 -5.39 -13.96
C PRO A 51 -4.98 -4.03 -13.46
N LYS A 52 -5.58 -2.92 -13.92
CA LYS A 52 -5.16 -1.56 -13.56
C LYS A 52 -5.90 -1.02 -12.34
N ILE A 53 -6.98 -1.66 -11.91
CA ILE A 53 -7.85 -1.14 -10.86
C ILE A 53 -8.08 -2.19 -9.77
N LEU A 54 -7.69 -1.85 -8.54
CA LEU A 54 -7.96 -2.66 -7.36
C LEU A 54 -8.68 -1.80 -6.32
N LYS A 55 -9.98 -2.09 -6.14
CA LYS A 55 -10.83 -1.42 -5.14
C LYS A 55 -11.30 -2.41 -4.10
N MET A 56 -10.96 -2.15 -2.85
CA MET A 56 -11.30 -2.96 -1.69
C MET A 56 -11.71 -2.10 -0.48
N PRO A 57 -12.66 -1.15 -0.64
CA PRO A 57 -13.09 -0.31 0.46
C PRO A 57 -13.86 -1.15 1.50
N HIS A 58 -13.65 -0.89 2.79
CA HIS A 58 -14.41 -1.54 3.87
C HIS A 58 -14.39 -3.08 3.81
N MET A 59 -13.18 -3.63 3.69
CA MET A 59 -12.89 -5.07 3.56
C MET A 59 -12.08 -5.65 4.73
N GLU A 60 -11.90 -4.84 5.78
CA GLU A 60 -11.06 -5.12 6.94
C GLU A 60 -9.60 -5.43 6.55
N ILE A 61 -9.08 -4.77 5.50
CA ILE A 61 -7.69 -4.97 5.05
C ILE A 61 -6.71 -4.58 6.16
N THR A 62 -5.90 -5.54 6.61
CA THR A 62 -4.93 -5.35 7.69
C THR A 62 -3.60 -4.79 7.18
N PRO A 63 -2.69 -4.36 8.08
CA PRO A 63 -1.33 -4.01 7.70
C PRO A 63 -0.60 -5.16 7.00
N GLU A 64 -0.76 -6.40 7.48
CA GLU A 64 -0.14 -7.62 6.93
C GLU A 64 -0.59 -7.89 5.50
N GLU A 65 -1.87 -7.71 5.22
CA GLU A 65 -2.42 -7.86 3.87
C GLU A 65 -1.97 -6.74 2.96
N THR A 66 -1.79 -5.54 3.49
CA THR A 66 -1.21 -4.43 2.73
C THR A 66 0.26 -4.70 2.39
N ILE A 67 1.02 -5.30 3.32
CA ILE A 67 2.38 -5.77 3.05
C ILE A 67 2.36 -6.80 1.92
N TYR A 68 1.44 -7.77 1.98
CA TYR A 68 1.29 -8.75 0.92
C TYR A 68 1.04 -8.09 -0.44
N LEU A 69 0.08 -7.16 -0.53
CA LEU A 69 -0.17 -6.39 -1.77
C LEU A 69 1.08 -5.64 -2.24
N SER A 70 1.83 -5.04 -1.32
CA SER A 70 3.06 -4.29 -1.64
C SER A 70 4.16 -5.15 -2.26
N LEU A 71 4.04 -6.48 -2.17
CA LEU A 71 4.97 -7.46 -2.71
C LEU A 71 4.37 -8.27 -3.87
N TYR A 72 3.08 -8.11 -4.17
CA TYR A 72 2.33 -8.94 -5.09
C TYR A 72 2.66 -8.60 -6.56
N PRO A 73 3.48 -9.40 -7.28
CA PRO A 73 3.97 -9.03 -8.61
C PRO A 73 2.87 -8.74 -9.65
N PRO A 74 1.70 -9.41 -9.64
CA PRO A 74 0.61 -9.07 -10.56
C PRO A 74 0.07 -7.65 -10.45
N LEU A 75 0.44 -6.85 -9.43
CA LEU A 75 0.10 -5.43 -9.32
C LEU A 75 1.09 -4.50 -10.01
N GLU A 76 2.07 -5.01 -10.75
CA GLU A 76 3.09 -4.19 -11.41
C GLU A 76 2.46 -3.14 -12.35
N GLU A 77 1.35 -3.46 -13.00
CA GLU A 77 0.62 -2.54 -13.90
C GLU A 77 -0.49 -1.74 -13.21
N LEU A 78 -0.65 -1.86 -11.89
CA LEU A 78 -1.75 -1.23 -11.16
C LEU A 78 -1.65 0.30 -11.21
N GLU A 79 -2.73 0.94 -11.66
CA GLU A 79 -2.83 2.41 -11.74
C GLU A 79 -3.71 3.00 -10.63
N VAL A 80 -4.70 2.25 -10.12
CA VAL A 80 -5.66 2.71 -9.11
C VAL A 80 -5.72 1.72 -7.95
N LEU A 81 -5.41 2.21 -6.74
CA LEU A 81 -5.53 1.46 -5.49
C LEU A 81 -6.46 2.19 -4.52
N ASP A 82 -7.61 1.59 -4.22
CA ASP A 82 -8.58 2.10 -3.23
C ASP A 82 -8.67 1.11 -2.06
N LEU A 83 -8.07 1.51 -0.92
CA LEU A 83 -8.08 0.75 0.33
C LEU A 83 -8.80 1.50 1.45
N ARG A 84 -9.66 2.48 1.15
CA ARG A 84 -10.31 3.27 2.21
C ARG A 84 -11.16 2.43 3.16
N LEU A 85 -11.39 2.97 4.35
CA LEU A 85 -12.24 2.38 5.40
C LEU A 85 -11.74 0.99 5.85
N ASN A 86 -10.43 0.78 5.90
CA ASN A 86 -9.78 -0.43 6.38
C ASN A 86 -8.91 -0.14 7.62
N THR A 87 -7.94 -1.00 7.90
CA THR A 87 -7.04 -0.89 9.06
C THR A 87 -5.56 -0.89 8.63
N VAL A 88 -5.26 -0.35 7.45
CA VAL A 88 -3.92 -0.31 6.84
C VAL A 88 -2.85 0.23 7.81
N GLY A 89 -3.16 1.31 8.52
CA GLY A 89 -2.29 1.93 9.52
C GLY A 89 -0.93 2.37 8.99
N ASP A 90 -0.05 2.79 9.89
CA ASP A 90 1.29 3.26 9.50
C ASP A 90 2.15 2.15 8.89
N THR A 91 2.01 0.92 9.38
CA THR A 91 2.80 -0.23 8.90
C THR A 91 2.44 -0.60 7.46
N GLY A 92 1.14 -0.71 7.14
CA GLY A 92 0.71 -1.00 5.77
C GLY A 92 1.00 0.17 4.83
N THR A 93 0.85 1.41 5.31
CA THR A 93 1.19 2.62 4.55
C THR A 93 2.68 2.65 4.19
N ALA A 94 3.56 2.34 5.14
CA ALA A 94 4.99 2.24 4.89
C ALA A 94 5.33 1.15 3.86
N ALA A 95 4.61 0.02 3.89
CA ALA A 95 4.80 -1.05 2.92
C ALA A 95 4.42 -0.60 1.50
N VAL A 96 3.27 0.07 1.33
CA VAL A 96 2.87 0.67 0.05
C VAL A 96 3.89 1.69 -0.43
N ALA A 97 4.38 2.55 0.47
CA ALA A 97 5.37 3.58 0.17
C ALA A 97 6.67 3.01 -0.39
N VAL A 98 7.12 1.84 0.07
CA VAL A 98 8.40 1.23 -0.37
C VAL A 98 8.22 0.10 -1.38
N SER A 99 6.98 -0.16 -1.81
CA SER A 99 6.64 -1.28 -2.69
C SER A 99 7.47 -1.31 -3.98
N PRO A 100 8.12 -2.43 -4.32
CA PRO A 100 8.78 -2.58 -5.61
C PRO A 100 7.81 -2.74 -6.78
N VAL A 101 6.54 -3.09 -6.54
CA VAL A 101 5.55 -3.41 -7.58
C VAL A 101 4.57 -2.26 -7.84
N LEU A 102 4.20 -1.46 -6.84
CA LEU A 102 3.18 -0.39 -6.97
C LEU A 102 3.70 0.93 -7.59
N ARG A 103 4.69 0.86 -8.49
CA ARG A 103 5.37 2.04 -9.07
C ARG A 103 4.56 2.79 -10.14
N ASN A 104 3.50 2.16 -10.66
CA ASN A 104 2.66 2.71 -11.72
C ASN A 104 1.38 3.39 -11.21
N LEU A 105 1.21 3.49 -9.88
CA LEU A 105 0.05 4.13 -9.28
C LEU A 105 -0.13 5.58 -9.73
N ARG A 106 -1.37 5.89 -10.10
CA ARG A 106 -1.89 7.22 -10.45
C ARG A 106 -2.90 7.71 -9.42
N GLU A 107 -3.67 6.81 -8.81
CA GLU A 107 -4.62 7.14 -7.76
C GLU A 107 -4.43 6.22 -6.56
N LEU A 108 -4.27 6.82 -5.37
CA LEU A 108 -4.16 6.12 -4.09
C LEU A 108 -5.16 6.72 -3.10
N ASP A 109 -6.12 5.90 -2.66
CA ASP A 109 -7.13 6.26 -1.67
C ASP A 109 -6.93 5.42 -0.41
N LEU A 110 -6.46 6.08 0.66
CA LEU A 110 -6.21 5.52 1.98
C LEU A 110 -7.06 6.21 3.06
N ARG A 111 -8.26 6.66 2.69
CA ARG A 111 -9.14 7.38 3.63
C ARG A 111 -9.54 6.50 4.80
N SER A 112 -9.55 7.09 6.00
CA SER A 112 -10.04 6.44 7.22
C SER A 112 -9.34 5.12 7.57
N ASP A 113 -8.03 5.04 7.33
CA ASP A 113 -7.20 3.85 7.52
C ASP A 113 -6.34 3.86 8.80
N ARG A 114 -6.67 4.76 9.74
CA ARG A 114 -5.99 4.93 11.03
C ARG A 114 -4.51 5.34 10.92
N ILE A 115 -4.14 5.98 9.82
CA ILE A 115 -2.77 6.45 9.54
C ILE A 115 -2.44 7.64 10.45
N ALA A 116 -1.29 7.60 11.13
CA ALA A 116 -0.77 8.67 11.97
C ALA A 116 0.42 9.37 11.28
N ARG A 117 1.32 9.96 12.05
CA ARG A 117 2.41 10.80 11.50
C ARG A 117 3.45 9.96 10.78
N GLU A 118 3.73 8.79 11.30
CA GLU A 118 4.73 7.85 10.85
C GLU A 118 4.41 7.30 9.45
N GLY A 119 3.13 6.96 9.19
CA GLY A 119 2.69 6.54 7.87
C GLY A 119 2.77 7.66 6.83
N ILE A 120 2.39 8.89 7.20
CA ILE A 120 2.52 10.04 6.28
C ILE A 120 3.98 10.34 5.96
N GLN A 121 4.86 10.31 6.96
CA GLN A 121 6.29 10.47 6.75
C GLN A 121 6.83 9.43 5.77
N SER A 122 6.38 8.17 5.90
CA SER A 122 6.77 7.09 4.99
C SER A 122 6.34 7.36 3.54
N LEU A 123 5.10 7.85 3.33
CA LEU A 123 4.63 8.26 2.00
C LEU A 123 5.49 9.40 1.44
N MET A 124 5.80 10.39 2.25
CA MET A 124 6.62 11.53 1.85
C MET A 124 8.04 11.16 1.47
N GLU A 125 8.62 10.13 2.08
CA GLU A 125 9.98 9.66 1.77
C GLU A 125 10.02 8.68 0.58
N SER A 126 8.86 8.29 0.06
CA SER A 126 8.77 7.39 -1.08
C SER A 126 9.27 8.04 -2.36
N ARG A 127 10.01 7.26 -3.16
CA ARG A 127 10.37 7.61 -4.53
C ARG A 127 9.54 6.86 -5.58
N ASN A 128 8.57 6.06 -5.15
CA ASN A 128 7.79 5.19 -6.03
C ASN A 128 6.58 5.91 -6.66
N PHE A 129 6.18 7.07 -6.15
CA PHE A 129 4.98 7.79 -6.56
C PHE A 129 5.21 8.85 -7.63
N ALA A 130 6.19 8.63 -8.53
CA ALA A 130 6.50 9.56 -9.61
C ALA A 130 5.34 9.78 -10.60
N ASN A 131 4.39 8.84 -10.67
CA ASN A 131 3.21 8.90 -11.53
C ASN A 131 1.91 9.25 -10.80
N LEU A 132 1.96 9.42 -9.47
CA LEU A 132 0.76 9.62 -8.66
C LEU A 132 0.16 11.00 -8.95
N ARG A 133 -1.13 11.01 -9.30
CA ARG A 133 -1.92 12.21 -9.60
C ARG A 133 -2.92 12.54 -8.50
N LYS A 134 -3.46 11.52 -7.84
CA LYS A 134 -4.44 11.70 -6.75
C LYS A 134 -4.03 10.93 -5.51
N LEU A 135 -4.03 11.63 -4.37
CA LEU A 135 -3.78 11.06 -3.05
C LEU A 135 -4.88 11.52 -2.09
N ASP A 136 -5.66 10.59 -1.58
CA ASP A 136 -6.69 10.86 -0.57
C ASP A 136 -6.35 10.19 0.76
N LEU A 137 -6.15 11.01 1.78
CA LEU A 137 -5.75 10.66 3.14
C LEU A 137 -6.75 11.16 4.18
N ARG A 138 -7.95 11.63 3.77
CA ARG A 138 -8.97 12.15 4.69
C ARG A 138 -9.39 11.13 5.75
N GLY A 139 -9.79 11.63 6.91
CA GLY A 139 -10.26 10.78 8.01
C GLY A 139 -9.15 9.96 8.69
N ASN A 140 -7.89 10.28 8.42
CA ASN A 140 -6.74 9.76 9.16
C ASN A 140 -6.37 10.66 10.34
N LYS A 141 -5.41 10.22 11.16
CA LYS A 141 -4.94 10.92 12.36
C LYS A 141 -3.85 11.96 12.05
N ALA A 142 -3.50 12.11 10.78
CA ALA A 142 -2.58 13.14 10.30
C ALA A 142 -3.32 14.47 10.18
N GLY A 143 -3.10 15.38 11.14
CA GLY A 143 -3.71 16.71 11.09
C GLY A 143 -3.26 17.54 9.87
N ARG A 144 -3.95 18.67 9.62
CA ARG A 144 -3.75 19.57 8.45
C ARG A 144 -2.31 20.01 8.16
N ALA A 145 -1.43 20.00 9.17
CA ALA A 145 -0.03 20.44 9.05
C ALA A 145 0.80 19.63 8.02
N TRP A 146 0.30 18.52 7.50
CA TRP A 146 0.98 17.70 6.50
C TRP A 146 0.68 18.08 5.06
N GLU A 147 -0.35 18.89 4.80
CA GLU A 147 -0.76 19.24 3.43
C GLU A 147 0.32 20.01 2.69
N GLU A 148 0.79 21.12 3.29
CA GLU A 148 1.90 21.90 2.76
C GLU A 148 3.19 21.08 2.66
N LYS A 149 3.44 20.18 3.62
CA LYS A 149 4.65 19.34 3.64
C LYS A 149 4.68 18.34 2.48
N ILE A 150 3.54 17.74 2.16
CA ILE A 150 3.44 16.79 1.04
C ILE A 150 3.68 17.51 -0.28
N PHE A 151 3.05 18.67 -0.51
CA PHE A 151 3.27 19.45 -1.73
C PHE A 151 4.72 19.91 -1.87
N ASN A 152 5.34 20.36 -0.79
CA ASN A 152 6.71 20.87 -0.81
C ASN A 152 7.79 19.77 -0.80
N SER A 153 7.41 18.49 -0.63
CA SER A 153 8.37 17.38 -0.59
C SER A 153 9.09 17.14 -1.92
N GLY A 154 8.48 17.54 -3.05
CA GLY A 154 8.99 17.25 -4.39
C GLY A 154 8.92 15.78 -4.82
N ASN A 155 8.45 14.88 -3.95
CA ASN A 155 8.39 13.43 -4.21
C ASN A 155 7.13 13.00 -4.96
N PHE A 156 6.19 13.91 -5.17
CA PHE A 156 4.98 13.71 -5.98
C PHE A 156 4.94 14.70 -7.16
N PRO A 157 5.84 14.56 -8.15
CA PRO A 157 6.02 15.57 -9.21
C PRO A 157 4.82 15.73 -10.14
N ARG A 158 3.84 14.83 -10.08
CA ARG A 158 2.63 14.83 -10.93
C ARG A 158 1.34 14.91 -10.12
N LEU A 159 1.40 15.25 -8.83
CA LEU A 159 0.22 15.32 -7.98
C LEU A 159 -0.67 16.49 -8.38
N GLU A 160 -1.91 16.19 -8.71
CA GLU A 160 -2.95 17.15 -9.09
C GLU A 160 -3.96 17.36 -7.96
N GLU A 161 -4.20 16.31 -7.17
CA GLU A 161 -5.23 16.29 -6.15
C GLU A 161 -4.69 15.67 -4.86
N LEU A 162 -4.67 16.46 -3.80
CA LEU A 162 -4.35 16.03 -2.44
C LEU A 162 -5.53 16.33 -1.52
N ARG A 163 -5.96 15.35 -0.72
CA ARG A 163 -6.96 15.58 0.33
C ARG A 163 -6.50 14.97 1.65
N ILE A 164 -6.48 15.76 2.72
CA ILE A 164 -6.02 15.31 4.06
C ILE A 164 -7.09 15.51 5.14
N VAL A 165 -8.00 16.47 4.96
CA VAL A 165 -9.12 16.74 5.88
C VAL A 165 -10.49 16.72 5.21
#